data_AF-A0A9D4ZZS3-F1
#
_entry.id   AF-A0A9D4ZZS3-F1
#
_cell.length_a   1.000
_cell.length_b   1.000
_cell.length_c   1.000
_cell.angle_alpha   90.00
_cell.angle_beta   90.00
_cell.angle_gamma   90.00
#
_symmetry.space_group_name_H-M   'P 1'
#
loop_
_entity.id
_entity.type
_entity.pdbx_description
1 polymer ?
#
loop_
_entity_poly.entity_id
_entity_poly.type
_entity_poly.pdbx_seq_one_letter_code
_entity_poly.pdbx_strand_id
1 'polypeptide(L)'
;MGSAVETLCGQAFGAKKYDMLGIYLQRSTVLLTIAGLTLTLLYIFSKPLLIFLGESPEIASAASFFVYGLIPQIFAYAVNFPIQKFLQAQSIVAPSAYISTATLFIHVILSYVAVYKFGLGLLGASSVLSFSWWIIVIA
;
A
#
# COMPACT_ATOMS: atom_id res chain seq x y z
N MET A 1 2.79 8.36 -4.71
CA MET A 1 1.69 9.35 -4.51
C MET A 1 1.81 9.90 -3.11
N GLY A 2 1.84 11.23 -2.95
CA GLY A 2 2.21 11.91 -1.69
C GLY A 2 3.10 13.15 -1.89
N SER A 3 3.35 13.57 -3.13
CA SER A 3 4.19 14.73 -3.46
C SER A 3 3.73 16.03 -2.79
N ALA A 4 2.42 16.24 -2.64
CA ALA A 4 1.90 17.38 -1.90
C ALA A 4 2.29 17.33 -0.41
N VAL A 5 2.21 16.16 0.22
CA VAL A 5 2.61 15.95 1.63
C VAL A 5 4.11 16.18 1.79
N GLU A 6 4.91 15.68 0.86
CA GLU A 6 6.36 15.88 0.85
C GLU A 6 6.72 17.37 0.79
N THR A 7 6.12 18.12 -0.13
CA THR A 7 6.33 19.57 -0.25
C THR A 7 5.88 20.29 1.02
N LEU A 8 4.67 20.01 1.51
CA LEU A 8 4.10 20.68 2.68
C LEU A 8 4.89 20.36 3.96
N CYS A 9 5.26 19.09 4.18
CA CYS A 9 6.09 18.68 5.30
C CYS A 9 7.50 19.28 5.19
N GLY A 10 8.11 19.31 4.01
CA GLY A 10 9.42 19.92 3.79
C GLY A 10 9.41 21.42 4.08
N GLN A 11 8.38 22.14 3.61
CA GLN A 11 8.18 23.56 3.89
C GLN A 11 7.95 23.83 5.38
N ALA A 12 7.08 23.06 6.02
CA ALA A 12 6.80 23.22 7.44
C ALA A 12 8.02 22.88 8.31
N PHE A 13 8.78 21.85 7.95
CA PHE A 13 10.01 21.49 8.65
C PHE A 13 11.07 22.60 8.52
N GLY A 14 11.28 23.11 7.30
CA GLY A 14 12.18 24.25 7.06
C GLY A 14 11.74 25.53 7.79
N ALA A 15 10.43 25.76 7.92
CA ALA A 15 9.85 26.86 8.68
C ALA A 15 9.76 26.61 10.20
N LYS A 16 10.30 25.50 10.71
CA LYS A 16 10.26 25.08 12.12
C LYS A 16 8.85 24.91 12.71
N LYS A 17 7.85 24.64 11.87
CA LYS A 17 6.45 24.36 12.26
C LYS A 17 6.24 22.85 12.41
N TYR A 18 6.85 22.26 13.43
CA TYR A 18 6.87 20.80 13.61
C TYR A 18 5.48 20.20 13.88
N ASP A 19 4.61 20.96 14.54
CA ASP A 19 3.20 20.63 14.76
C ASP A 19 2.45 20.39 13.44
N MET A 20 2.76 21.17 12.41
CA MET A 20 2.11 21.07 11.11
C MET A 20 2.43 19.76 10.37
N LEU A 21 3.60 19.15 10.61
CA LEU A 21 3.94 17.86 9.99
C LEU A 21 2.95 16.78 10.42
N GLY A 22 2.61 16.73 11.71
CA GLY A 22 1.62 15.80 12.24
C GLY A 22 0.21 16.04 11.68
N ILE A 23 -0.16 17.31 11.51
CA ILE A 23 -1.45 17.68 10.89
C ILE A 23 -1.50 17.24 9.42
N TYR A 24 -0.43 17.44 8.65
CA TYR A 24 -0.36 17.01 7.25
C TYR A 24 -0.37 15.49 7.11
N LEU A 25 0.33 14.77 8.00
CA LEU A 25 0.28 13.32 8.09
C LEU A 25 -1.18 12.83 8.25
N GLN A 26 -1.87 13.28 9.30
CA GLN A 26 -3.24 12.85 9.59
C GLN A 26 -4.22 13.21 8.46
N ARG A 27 -4.18 14.45 7.97
CA ARG A 27 -5.07 14.89 6.88
C ARG A 27 -4.83 14.09 5.59
N SER A 28 -3.58 13.82 5.26
CA SER A 28 -3.27 13.01 4.09
C SER A 28 -3.72 11.56 4.26
N THR A 29 -3.57 10.96 5.44
CA THR A 29 -4.06 9.61 5.70
C THR A 29 -5.56 9.53 5.52
N VAL A 30 -6.33 10.50 6.03
CA VAL A 30 -7.79 10.56 5.82
C VAL A 30 -8.14 10.70 4.33
N LEU A 31 -7.50 11.62 3.62
CA LEU A 31 -7.76 11.84 2.18
C LEU A 31 -7.43 10.60 1.35
N LEU A 32 -6.29 9.96 1.61
CA LEU A 32 -5.90 8.75 0.89
C LEU A 32 -6.79 7.55 1.25
N THR A 33 -7.30 7.48 2.48
CA THR A 33 -8.26 6.45 2.88
C THR A 33 -9.56 6.59 2.11
N ILE A 34 -10.07 7.82 1.96
CA ILE A 34 -11.26 8.12 1.15
C ILE A 34 -11.02 7.75 -0.32
N ALA A 35 -9.88 8.16 -0.89
CA ALA A 35 -9.51 7.76 -2.25
C ALA A 35 -9.38 6.23 -2.40
N GLY A 36 -8.87 5.55 -1.35
CA GLY A 36 -8.77 4.10 -1.27
C GLY A 36 -10.12 3.39 -1.29
N LEU A 37 -11.14 3.96 -0.67
CA LEU A 37 -12.52 3.45 -0.77
C LEU A 37 -13.02 3.49 -2.23
N THR A 38 -12.77 4.58 -2.95
CA THR A 38 -13.12 4.68 -4.37
C THR A 38 -12.36 3.65 -5.21
N LEU A 39 -11.06 3.47 -4.97
CA LEU A 39 -10.25 2.47 -5.67
C LEU A 39 -10.69 1.04 -5.37
N THR A 40 -11.17 0.78 -4.14
CA THR A 40 -11.70 -0.53 -3.74
C THR A 40 -12.90 -0.93 -4.59
N LEU A 41 -13.77 0.02 -4.95
CA LEU A 41 -14.89 -0.27 -5.87
C LEU A 41 -14.38 -0.73 -7.24
N LEU A 42 -13.34 -0.08 -7.78
CA LEU A 42 -12.72 -0.52 -9.03
C LEU A 42 -12.12 -1.93 -8.92
N TYR A 43 -11.54 -2.26 -7.76
CA TYR A 43 -10.98 -3.59 -7.51
C TYR A 43 -12.06 -4.67 -7.43
N ILE A 44 -13.19 -4.37 -6.77
CA ILE A 44 -14.36 -5.27 -6.69
C ILE A 44 -14.93 -5.54 -8.09
N PHE A 45 -14.99 -4.52 -8.95
CA PHE A 45 -15.48 -4.65 -10.33
C PHE A 45 -14.37 -4.93 -11.35
N SER A 46 -13.18 -5.36 -10.91
CA SER A 46 -12.03 -5.55 -11.81
C SER A 46 -12.30 -6.54 -12.93
N LYS A 47 -12.98 -7.68 -12.67
CA LYS A 47 -13.31 -8.66 -13.71
C LYS A 47 -14.16 -8.08 -14.85
N PRO A 48 -15.37 -7.53 -14.62
CA PRO A 48 -16.17 -6.95 -15.70
C PRO A 48 -15.48 -5.75 -16.36
N LEU A 49 -14.71 -4.95 -15.62
CA LEU A 49 -13.93 -3.85 -16.19
C LEU A 49 -12.85 -4.37 -17.16
N LEU A 50 -12.13 -5.42 -16.81
CA LEU A 50 -11.11 -6.02 -17.69
C LEU A 50 -11.74 -6.63 -18.95
N ILE A 51 -12.87 -7.34 -18.82
CA ILE A 51 -13.62 -7.85 -19.98
C ILE A 51 -14.07 -6.70 -20.88
N PHE A 52 -14.58 -5.61 -20.30
CA PHE A 52 -14.97 -4.41 -21.03
C PHE A 52 -13.79 -3.77 -21.78
N LEU A 53 -12.59 -3.82 -21.22
CA LEU A 53 -11.35 -3.35 -21.85
C LEU A 53 -10.80 -4.30 -22.94
N GLY A 54 -11.46 -5.44 -23.18
CA GLY A 54 -11.12 -6.39 -24.24
C GLY A 54 -10.30 -7.60 -23.79
N GLU A 55 -10.11 -7.80 -22.47
CA GLU A 55 -9.43 -9.00 -21.96
C GLU A 55 -10.31 -10.24 -22.08
N SER A 56 -9.66 -11.39 -22.31
CA SER A 56 -10.36 -12.69 -22.31
C SER A 56 -10.97 -12.98 -20.94
N PRO A 57 -12.13 -13.67 -20.87
CA PRO A 57 -12.76 -14.03 -19.60
C PRO A 57 -11.84 -14.79 -18.64
N GLU A 58 -10.95 -15.63 -19.17
CA GLU A 58 -9.98 -16.41 -18.41
C GLU A 58 -8.93 -15.52 -17.74
N ILE A 59 -8.31 -14.61 -18.50
CA ILE A 59 -7.31 -13.66 -17.98
C ILE A 59 -7.98 -12.69 -16.99
N ALA A 60 -9.13 -12.13 -17.35
CA ALA A 60 -9.88 -11.23 -16.48
C ALA A 60 -10.25 -11.90 -15.14
N SER A 61 -10.62 -13.19 -15.18
CA SER A 61 -10.91 -13.95 -13.96
C SER A 61 -9.65 -14.15 -13.10
N ALA A 62 -8.53 -14.57 -13.68
CA ALA A 62 -7.27 -14.75 -12.95
C ALA A 62 -6.76 -13.43 -12.34
N ALA A 63 -6.79 -12.34 -13.11
CA ALA A 63 -6.41 -11.01 -12.65
C ALA A 63 -7.30 -10.53 -11.50
N SER A 64 -8.63 -10.72 -11.59
CA SER A 64 -9.54 -10.32 -10.52
C SER A 64 -9.26 -11.03 -9.19
N PHE A 65 -8.94 -12.33 -9.22
CA PHE A 65 -8.52 -13.07 -8.02
C PHE A 65 -7.27 -12.49 -7.37
N PHE A 66 -6.27 -12.10 -8.17
CA PHE A 66 -5.09 -11.42 -7.65
C PHE A 66 -5.47 -10.06 -7.03
N VAL A 67 -6.25 -9.25 -7.76
CA VAL A 67 -6.69 -7.91 -7.34
C VAL A 67 -7.50 -7.95 -6.03
N TYR A 68 -8.35 -8.94 -5.82
CA TYR A 68 -9.11 -9.06 -4.57
C TYR A 68 -8.20 -9.20 -3.34
N GLY A 69 -7.13 -9.97 -3.44
CA GLY A 69 -6.14 -10.07 -2.35
C GLY A 69 -5.34 -8.79 -2.13
N LEU A 70 -5.36 -7.83 -3.06
CA LEU A 70 -4.72 -6.51 -2.92
C LEU A 70 -5.61 -5.46 -2.25
N ILE A 71 -6.90 -5.72 -2.02
CA ILE A 71 -7.81 -4.74 -1.40
C ILE A 71 -7.27 -4.22 -0.06
N PRO A 72 -6.76 -5.06 0.87
CA PRO A 72 -6.19 -4.56 2.12
C PRO A 72 -4.93 -3.70 1.92
N GLN A 73 -4.14 -3.96 0.86
CA GLN A 73 -2.95 -3.18 0.54
C GLN A 73 -3.28 -1.72 0.22
N ILE A 74 -4.44 -1.43 -0.39
CA ILE A 74 -4.87 -0.07 -0.70
C ILE A 74 -4.83 0.82 0.56
N PHE A 75 -5.36 0.28 1.66
CA PHE A 75 -5.43 0.99 2.94
C PHE A 75 -4.08 1.04 3.65
N ALA A 76 -3.26 -0.02 3.52
CA ALA A 76 -1.88 0.02 4.00
C ALA A 76 -1.09 1.15 3.31
N TYR A 77 -1.27 1.35 1.99
CA TYR A 77 -0.66 2.47 1.26
C TYR A 77 -1.19 3.84 1.70
N ALA A 78 -2.49 3.95 1.96
CA ALA A 78 -3.09 5.19 2.44
C ALA A 78 -2.46 5.67 3.77
N VAL A 79 -1.98 4.73 4.60
CA VAL A 79 -1.29 5.02 5.86
C VAL A 79 0.22 5.18 5.65
N ASN A 80 0.86 4.26 4.92
CA ASN A 80 2.30 4.22 4.76
C ASN A 80 2.86 5.42 3.97
N PHE A 81 2.19 5.86 2.88
CA PHE A 81 2.73 6.97 2.08
C PHE A 81 2.85 8.28 2.87
N PRO A 82 1.85 8.72 3.66
CA PRO A 82 2.01 9.86 4.54
C PRO A 82 3.12 9.69 5.58
N ILE A 83 3.24 8.52 6.23
CA ILE A 83 4.29 8.23 7.22
C ILE A 83 5.67 8.41 6.58
N GLN A 84 5.87 7.81 5.40
CA GLN A 84 7.13 7.91 4.66
C GLN A 84 7.48 9.37 4.35
N LYS A 85 6.51 10.18 3.92
CA LYS A 85 6.77 11.61 3.63
C LYS A 85 6.99 12.45 4.88
N PHE A 86 6.32 12.13 5.98
CA PHE A 86 6.59 12.73 7.29
C PHE A 86 8.03 12.49 7.75
N LEU A 87 8.53 11.25 7.66
CA LEU A 87 9.88 10.89 8.08
C LEU A 87 10.95 11.43 7.11
N GLN A 88 10.73 11.27 5.79
CA GLN A 88 11.66 11.72 4.74
C GLN A 88 11.86 13.24 4.75
N ALA A 89 10.81 14.04 5.00
CA ALA A 89 10.94 15.50 5.12
C ALA A 89 11.88 15.94 6.25
N GLN A 90 12.11 15.06 7.24
CA GLN A 90 13.01 15.26 8.37
C GLN A 90 14.37 14.56 8.17
N SER A 91 14.63 14.01 6.97
CA SER A 91 15.80 13.19 6.66
C SER A 91 15.91 11.90 7.49
N ILE A 92 14.80 11.40 8.03
CA ILE A 92 14.75 10.15 8.78
C ILE A 92 14.33 9.02 7.83
N VAL A 93 15.29 8.23 7.37
CA VAL A 93 15.02 7.14 6.38
C VAL A 93 15.46 5.76 6.85
N ALA A 94 16.38 5.68 7.81
CA ALA A 94 16.94 4.43 8.28
C ALA A 94 15.89 3.46 8.88
N PRO A 95 14.93 3.90 9.72
CA PRO A 95 13.90 3.00 10.25
C PRO A 95 13.09 2.32 9.14
N SER A 96 12.60 3.11 8.18
CA SER A 96 11.84 2.61 7.03
C SER A 96 12.63 1.63 6.18
N ALA A 97 13.94 1.86 6.02
CA ALA A 97 14.82 0.95 5.30
C ALA A 97 14.94 -0.40 6.04
N TYR A 98 15.25 -0.40 7.34
CA TYR A 98 15.39 -1.63 8.13
C TYR A 98 14.08 -2.43 8.20
N ILE A 99 12.94 -1.75 8.43
CA ILE A 99 11.61 -2.37 8.45
C ILE A 99 11.30 -3.00 7.09
N SER A 100 11.58 -2.30 5.99
CA SER A 100 11.32 -2.80 4.63
C SER A 100 12.20 -4.00 4.29
N THR A 101 13.48 -3.96 4.68
CA THR A 101 14.40 -5.09 4.50
C THR A 101 13.94 -6.30 5.31
N ALA A 102 13.58 -6.16 6.59
CA ALA A 102 13.07 -7.25 7.40
C ALA A 102 11.76 -7.82 6.84
N THR A 103 10.83 -6.95 6.43
CA THR A 103 9.57 -7.34 5.81
C THR A 103 9.79 -8.10 4.51
N LEU A 104 10.79 -7.73 3.70
CA LEU A 104 11.11 -8.45 2.47
C LEU A 104 11.46 -9.93 2.73
N PHE A 105 12.27 -10.22 3.74
CA PHE A 105 12.59 -11.61 4.09
C PHE A 105 11.35 -12.37 4.55
N ILE A 106 10.52 -11.75 5.41
CA ILE A 106 9.25 -12.33 5.85
C ILE A 106 8.33 -12.58 4.65
N HIS A 107 8.22 -11.61 3.74
CA HIS A 107 7.40 -11.69 2.54
C HIS A 107 7.80 -12.86 1.64
N VAL A 108 9.10 -13.07 1.42
CA VAL A 108 9.61 -14.19 0.61
C VAL A 108 9.22 -15.54 1.23
N ILE A 109 9.43 -15.69 2.54
CA ILE A 109 9.11 -16.94 3.25
C ILE A 109 7.60 -17.20 3.20
N LEU A 110 6.79 -16.20 3.54
CA LEU A 110 5.33 -16.34 3.56
C LEU A 110 4.77 -16.59 2.15
N SER A 111 5.33 -15.97 1.13
CA SER A 111 4.91 -16.18 -0.27
C SER A 111 5.21 -17.60 -0.71
N TYR A 112 6.39 -18.14 -0.37
CA TYR A 112 6.72 -19.53 -0.65
C TYR A 112 5.72 -20.49 0.03
N VAL A 113 5.45 -20.27 1.32
CA VAL A 113 4.51 -21.12 2.08
C VAL A 113 3.10 -21.03 1.51
N ALA A 114 2.57 -19.82 1.30
CA ALA A 114 1.21 -19.62 0.82
C ALA A 114 0.99 -20.21 -0.59
N VAL A 115 1.93 -19.99 -1.51
CA VAL A 115 1.77 -20.41 -2.90
C VAL A 115 2.08 -21.89 -3.08
N TYR A 116 3.21 -22.38 -2.55
CA TYR A 116 3.70 -23.74 -2.86
C TYR A 116 3.34 -24.78 -1.81
N LYS A 117 3.24 -24.41 -0.51
CA LYS A 117 2.88 -25.37 0.54
C LYS A 117 1.38 -25.46 0.75
N PHE A 118 0.69 -24.33 0.70
CA PHE A 118 -0.77 -24.28 0.87
C PHE A 118 -1.55 -24.25 -0.44
N GLY A 119 -0.89 -24.04 -1.59
CA GLY A 119 -1.56 -24.07 -2.89
C GLY A 119 -2.56 -22.92 -3.10
N LEU A 120 -2.40 -21.79 -2.41
CA LEU A 120 -3.36 -20.67 -2.44
C LEU A 120 -3.32 -19.85 -3.74
N GLY A 121 -2.39 -20.17 -4.65
CA GLY A 121 -2.29 -19.57 -5.98
C GLY A 121 -2.18 -18.04 -5.97
N LEU A 122 -2.83 -17.39 -6.94
CA LEU A 122 -2.78 -15.93 -7.13
C LEU A 122 -3.35 -15.15 -5.95
N LEU A 123 -4.46 -15.63 -5.36
CA LEU A 123 -5.06 -14.98 -4.20
C LEU A 123 -4.15 -15.05 -2.98
N GLY A 124 -3.47 -16.19 -2.78
CA GLY A 124 -2.45 -16.34 -1.73
C GLY A 124 -1.29 -15.36 -1.92
N ALA A 125 -0.77 -15.26 -3.14
CA ALA A 125 0.33 -14.35 -3.46
C ALA A 125 -0.03 -12.88 -3.16
N SER A 126 -1.18 -12.40 -3.64
CA SER A 126 -1.60 -11.01 -3.38
C SER A 126 -1.99 -10.77 -1.92
N SER A 127 -2.59 -11.75 -1.25
CA SER A 127 -2.92 -11.63 0.18
C SER A 127 -1.66 -11.52 1.05
N VAL A 128 -0.62 -12.32 0.77
CA VAL A 128 0.67 -12.21 1.47
C VAL A 128 1.33 -10.86 1.20
N LEU A 129 1.25 -10.36 -0.03
CA LEU A 129 1.75 -9.04 -0.36
C LEU A 129 1.00 -7.95 0.44
N SER A 130 -0.33 -7.99 0.48
CA SER A 130 -1.13 -7.10 1.33
C SER A 130 -0.74 -7.16 2.81
N PHE A 131 -0.58 -8.37 3.34
CA PHE A 131 -0.15 -8.59 4.71
C PHE A 131 1.23 -7.98 4.98
N SER A 132 2.17 -8.12 4.04
CA SER A 132 3.52 -7.57 4.15
C SER A 132 3.51 -6.04 4.26
N TRP A 133 2.64 -5.36 3.53
CA TRP A 133 2.49 -3.91 3.67
C TRP A 133 1.91 -3.50 5.02
N TRP A 134 1.02 -4.30 5.59
CA TRP A 134 0.52 -4.05 6.95
C TRP A 134 1.59 -4.28 8.01
N ILE A 135 2.53 -5.22 7.82
CA ILE A 135 3.71 -5.34 8.68
C ILE A 135 4.51 -4.03 8.66
N ILE A 136 4.75 -3.45 7.48
CA ILE A 136 5.48 -2.17 7.34
C ILE A 136 4.76 -1.03 8.08
N VAL A 137 3.43 -1.00 8.04
CA VAL A 137 2.64 0.06 8.68
C VAL A 137 2.67 -0.04 10.21
N ILE A 138 2.74 -1.26 10.76
CA ILE A 138 2.62 -1.51 12.21
C ILE A 138 3.98 -1.48 12.92
N ALA A 139 5.07 -1.84 12.22
CA ALA A 139 6.43 -1.88 12.76
C ALA A 139 7.05 -0.48 12.91
#